data_AF-A0A833EBE2-F1
#
_entry.id   AF-A0A833EBE2-F1
#
_cell.length_a   1.000
_cell.length_b   1.000
_cell.length_c   1.000
_cell.angle_alpha   90.00
_cell.angle_beta   90.00
_cell.angle_gamma   90.00
#
_symmetry.space_group_name_H-M   'P 1'
#
loop_
_entity.id
_entity.type
_entity.pdbx_description
1 polymer ?
#
loop_
_entity_poly.entity_id
_entity_poly.type
_entity_poly.pdbx_seq_one_letter_code
_entity_poly.pdbx_strand_id
1 'polypeptide(L)' 'MDIPVSVGPMNEGERIRKPDMYVELAGPKSYGFELVRVVDSASDKVEVIGEDLDKMEEGSSVPFA' A
#
# COMPACT_ATOMS: atom_id res chain seq x y z
N MET A 1 5.98 -8.92 -15.06
CA MET A 1 5.37 -8.73 -13.73
C MET A 1 3.89 -8.99 -13.93
N ASP A 2 3.33 -9.97 -13.23
CA ASP A 2 1.92 -10.31 -13.33
C ASP A 2 1.19 -9.59 -12.19
N ILE A 3 0.52 -8.48 -12.52
CA ILE A 3 -0.16 -7.61 -11.56
C ILE A 3 -1.64 -7.60 -11.97
N PRO A 4 -2.59 -7.85 -11.05
CA PRO A 4 -4.01 -8.02 -11.39
C PRO A 4 -4.73 -6.70 -11.76
N VAL A 5 -3.99 -5.59 -11.87
CA VAL A 5 -4.51 -4.25 -12.16
C VAL A 5 -3.62 -3.57 -13.19
N SER A 6 -4.16 -2.53 -13.85
CA SER A 6 -3.39 -1.69 -14.77
C SER A 6 -2.28 -0.96 -14.03
N VAL A 7 -1.05 -1.03 -14.55
CA VAL A 7 0.10 -0.29 -14.04
C VAL A 7 0.80 0.44 -15.19
N GLY A 8 0.89 1.76 -15.10
CA GLY A 8 1.65 2.58 -16.02
C GLY A 8 1.50 4.08 -15.78
N PRO A 9 2.28 4.93 -16.48
CA PRO A 9 2.29 6.37 -16.25
C PRO A 9 0.94 7.06 -16.46
N MET A 10 0.05 6.47 -17.26
CA MET A 10 -1.31 6.99 -17.47
C MET A 10 -2.18 6.96 -16.21
N ASN A 11 -1.84 6.14 -15.22
CA ASN A 11 -2.59 5.98 -13.99
C ASN A 11 -2.12 6.93 -12.87
N GLU A 12 -1.00 7.65 -13.01
CA GLU A 12 -0.42 8.49 -11.94
C GLU A 12 -1.36 9.63 -11.49
N GLY A 13 -2.14 10.20 -12.42
CA GLY A 13 -3.09 11.27 -12.14
C GLY A 13 -4.44 10.82 -11.58
N GLU A 14 -4.64 9.52 -11.36
CA GLU A 14 -5.88 8.99 -10.82
C GLU A 14 -6.10 9.46 -9.37
N ARG A 15 -7.33 9.80 -9.04
CA ARG A 15 -7.71 10.20 -7.69
C ARG A 15 -8.82 9.31 -7.16
N ILE A 16 -8.49 8.54 -6.13
CA ILE A 16 -9.46 7.71 -5.39
C ILE A 16 -10.17 8.62 -4.37
N ARG A 17 -11.50 8.74 -4.48
CA ARG A 17 -12.32 9.49 -3.52
C ARG A 17 -12.83 8.56 -2.42
N LYS A 18 -13.29 9.13 -1.30
CA LYS A 18 -13.75 8.35 -0.14
C LYS A 18 -14.77 7.24 -0.48
N PRO A 19 -15.79 7.46 -1.34
CA PRO A 19 -16.72 6.39 -1.71
C PRO A 19 -16.10 5.24 -2.52
N ASP A 20 -14.95 5.47 -3.15
CA ASP A 20 -14.25 4.53 -4.02
C ASP A 20 -13.01 3.92 -3.33
N MET A 21 -12.74 4.29 -2.08
CA MET A 21 -11.57 3.86 -1.31
C MET A 21 -11.92 2.64 -0.46
N TYR A 22 -11.19 1.53 -0.65
CA TYR A 22 -11.36 0.35 0.18
C TYR A 22 -10.68 0.48 1.54
N VAL A 23 -9.42 0.91 1.60
CA VAL A 23 -8.68 1.18 2.86
C VAL A 23 -7.74 2.38 2.67
N GLU A 24 -7.48 3.13 3.75
CA GLU A 24 -6.44 4.17 3.80
C GLU A 24 -5.22 3.62 4.55
N LEU A 25 -4.14 3.32 3.82
CA LEU A 25 -2.88 2.88 4.40
C LEU A 25 -2.10 4.12 4.87
N ALA A 26 -1.97 4.29 6.19
CA ALA A 26 -1.45 5.49 6.84
C ALA A 26 -2.32 6.75 6.59
N GLY A 27 -1.72 7.85 6.12
CA GLY A 27 -2.40 9.13 5.91
C GLY A 27 -2.50 10.02 7.15
N PRO A 28 -3.22 11.16 7.10
CA PRO A 28 -3.24 12.15 8.18
C PRO A 28 -3.82 11.66 9.52
N LYS A 29 -4.49 10.51 9.51
CA LYS A 29 -5.20 9.93 10.66
C LYS A 29 -4.54 8.66 11.20
N SER A 30 -3.45 8.20 10.60
CA SER A 30 -2.76 6.97 10.99
C SER A 30 -1.25 7.11 10.78
N TYR A 31 -0.46 6.30 11.47
CA TYR A 31 0.99 6.34 11.33
C TYR A 31 1.43 5.54 10.11
N GLY A 32 2.38 6.09 9.36
CA GLY A 32 3.09 5.30 8.38
C GLY A 32 4.38 5.96 7.92
N PHE A 33 5.24 5.14 7.34
CA PHE A 33 6.50 5.58 6.79
C PHE A 33 6.92 4.62 5.68
N GLU A 34 7.84 5.06 4.84
CA GLU A 34 8.55 4.21 3.90
C GLU A 34 10.04 4.34 4.18
N LEU A 35 10.78 3.24 4.07
CA LEU A 35 12.21 3.23 4.38
C LEU A 35 13.00 2.41 3.39
N VAL A 36 13.93 3.07 2.71
CA VAL A 36 14.97 2.41 1.92
C VAL A 36 16.23 2.26 2.77
N ARG A 37 16.81 1.06 2.80
CA ARG A 37 18.07 0.77 3.51
C ARG A 37 19.11 0.26 2.54
N VAL A 38 20.34 0.78 2.67
CA VAL A 38 21.51 0.21 1.98
C VAL A 38 21.98 -0.99 2.80
N VAL A 39 22.15 -2.14 2.13
CA VAL A 39 22.58 -3.41 2.73
C VAL A 39 23.66 -4.03 1.86
N ASP A 40 24.51 -4.88 2.45
CA ASP A 40 25.58 -5.57 1.71
C ASP A 40 25.03 -6.58 0.68
N SER A 41 23.87 -7.19 0.99
CA SER A 41 23.16 -8.12 0.10
C SER A 41 21.65 -7.92 0.25
N ALA A 42 21.00 -7.58 -0.86
CA ALA A 42 19.55 -7.44 -0.94
C ALA A 42 18.90 -8.73 -1.45
N SER A 43 17.63 -8.94 -1.09
CA SER A 43 16.80 -10.06 -1.53
C SER A 43 15.54 -9.52 -2.23
N ASP A 44 15.04 -10.23 -3.24
CA ASP A 44 13.76 -9.93 -3.90
C ASP A 44 12.53 -10.44 -3.11
N LYS A 45 12.73 -10.85 -1.84
CA LYS A 45 11.67 -11.35 -0.97
C LYS A 45 10.69 -10.23 -0.62
N VAL A 46 9.40 -10.52 -0.75
CA VAL A 46 8.30 -9.66 -0.30
C VAL A 46 7.58 -10.38 0.84
N GLU A 47 7.31 -9.67 1.93
CA GLU A 47 6.56 -10.18 3.08
C GLU A 47 5.54 -9.14 3.55
N VAL A 48 4.36 -9.62 3.94
CA VAL A 48 3.34 -8.83 4.62
C VAL A 48 3.33 -9.27 6.08
N ILE A 49 3.65 -8.34 6.99
CA ILE A 49 3.62 -8.58 8.44
C ILE A 49 2.40 -7.86 9.02
N GLY A 50 1.31 -8.60 9.21
CA GLY A 50 0.03 -8.04 9.63
C GLY A 50 -1.14 -8.68 8.88
N GLU A 51 -2.29 -8.02 8.90
CA GLU A 51 -3.44 -8.38 8.07
C GLU A 51 -3.20 -7.95 6.63
N ASP A 52 -3.59 -8.82 5.69
CA ASP A 52 -3.59 -8.50 4.25
C ASP A 52 -4.92 -7.84 3.87
N LEU A 53 -5.00 -7.24 2.68
CA LEU A 53 -6.12 -6.40 2.23
C LEU A 53 -7.48 -7.12 2.30
N ASP A 54 -7.54 -8.42 2.05
CA ASP A 54 -8.76 -9.22 2.07
C ASP A 54 -9.37 -9.42 3.46
N LYS A 55 -8.60 -9.10 4.51
CA LYS A 55 -9.01 -9.22 5.92
C LYS A 55 -9.28 -7.88 6.59
N MET A 56 -8.94 -6.76 5.94
CA MET A 56 -9.15 -5.43 6.48
C MET A 56 -10.62 -4.97 6.36
N GLU A 57 -11.07 -4.15 7.30
CA GLU A 57 -12.39 -3.54 7.27
C GLU A 57 -12.48 -2.45 6.19
N GLU A 58 -13.52 -2.49 5.36
CA GLU A 58 -13.77 -1.50 4.31
C GLU A 58 -13.98 -0.09 4.92
N GLY A 59 -13.28 0.90 4.35
CA GLY A 59 -13.28 2.28 4.79
C GLY A 59 -12.38 2.59 5.99
N SER A 60 -11.63 1.61 6.50
CA SER A 60 -10.73 1.79 7.65
C SER A 60 -9.45 2.56 7.29
N SER A 61 -8.83 3.17 8.31
CA SER A 61 -7.48 3.75 8.24
C SER A 61 -6.56 2.94 9.14
N VAL A 62 -5.48 2.37 8.59
CA VAL A 62 -4.59 1.44 9.30
C VAL A 62 -3.14 1.92 9.30
N PRO A 63 -2.32 1.58 10.32
CA PRO A 63 -0.88 1.87 10.27
C PRO A 63 -0.21 1.09 9.14
N PHE A 64 0.77 1.69 8.45
CA PHE A 64 1.41 1.06 7.29
C PHE A 64 2.90 1.41 7.15
N ALA A 65 3.73 0.42 6.82
CA ALA A 65 5.17 0.58 6.56
C ALA A 65 5.73 -0.55 5.68
#